data_AF-A0AAF0DBH5-F1
#
_entry.id   AF-A0AAF0DBH5-F1
#
_cell.length_a   1.000
_cell.length_b   1.000
_cell.length_c   1.000
_cell.angle_alpha   90.00
_cell.angle_beta   90.00
_cell.angle_gamma   90.00
#
_symmetry.space_group_name_H-M   'P 1'
#
loop_
_entity.id
_entity.type
_entity.pdbx_description
1 polymer ?
#
loop_
_entity_poly.entity_id
_entity_poly.type
_entity_poly.pdbx_seq_one_letter_code
_entity_poly.pdbx_strand_id
1 'polypeptide(L)'
;MAVAALAIAALAISFVLFVGYLTRPQSVSSRHIQPPQAIHLLIVLGSGGHTEEMLSMIKHARLDPRIYSKRTYLVSSGDSFSTRKAVDFERKLLQSNNPNNGIHTLDGENPTSSRNQEIPAYARLPAEDLGLQAEYTIVTIPRARKCSPASTQIKHVQALKKSILQLIQI
;
A
#
# COMPACT_ATOMS: atom_id res chain seq x y z
N MET A 1 -11.70 16.27 -53.70
CA MET A 1 -11.30 14.91 -53.23
C MET A 1 -9.90 14.90 -52.62
N ALA A 2 -8.85 15.34 -53.32
CA ALA A 2 -7.48 15.35 -52.78
C ALA A 2 -7.32 16.17 -51.48
N VAL A 3 -7.92 17.37 -51.42
CA VAL A 3 -7.83 18.26 -50.24
C VAL A 3 -8.49 17.64 -49.00
N ALA A 4 -9.62 16.96 -49.18
CA ALA A 4 -10.34 16.27 -48.11
C ALA A 4 -9.55 15.04 -47.60
N ALA A 5 -8.93 14.29 -48.51
CA ALA A 5 -8.07 13.16 -48.15
C ALA A 5 -6.85 13.60 -47.33
N LEU A 6 -6.23 14.73 -47.69
CA LEU A 6 -5.11 15.31 -46.95
C LEU A 6 -5.52 15.79 -45.55
N ALA A 7 -6.70 16.40 -45.42
CA ALA A 7 -7.21 16.83 -44.11
C ALA A 7 -7.49 15.65 -43.17
N ILE A 8 -8.08 14.57 -43.69
CA ILE A 8 -8.35 13.34 -42.91
C ILE A 8 -7.05 12.68 -42.47
N ALA A 9 -6.06 12.58 -43.36
CA ALA A 9 -4.75 12.03 -43.04
C ALA A 9 -4.05 12.85 -41.93
N ALA A 10 -4.10 14.18 -42.01
CA ALA A 10 -3.53 15.05 -41.00
C ALA A 10 -4.20 14.88 -39.62
N LEU A 11 -5.53 14.76 -39.58
CA LEU A 11 -6.27 14.50 -38.34
C LEU A 11 -5.96 13.13 -37.75
N ALA A 12 -5.84 12.09 -38.58
CA ALA A 12 -5.47 10.76 -38.13
C ALA A 12 -4.05 10.73 -37.53
N ILE A 13 -3.08 11.40 -38.17
CA ILE A 13 -1.71 11.52 -37.66
C ILE A 13 -1.70 12.29 -36.33
N SER A 14 -2.40 13.43 -36.26
CA SER A 14 -2.53 14.23 -35.04
C SER A 14 -3.15 13.41 -33.89
N PHE A 15 -4.19 12.63 -34.18
CA PHE A 15 -4.84 11.76 -33.20
C PHE A 15 -3.90 10.65 -32.71
N VAL A 16 -3.15 10.00 -33.60
CA VAL A 16 -2.16 8.97 -33.22
C VAL A 16 -1.04 9.57 -32.37
N LEU A 17 -0.55 10.76 -32.71
CA LEU A 17 0.46 11.48 -31.91
C LEU A 17 -0.08 11.93 -30.56
N PHE A 18 -1.33 12.40 -30.51
CA PHE A 18 -2.02 12.82 -29.29
C PHE A 18 -2.24 11.63 -28.35
N VAL A 19 -2.77 10.53 -28.87
CA VAL A 19 -2.91 9.27 -28.13
C VAL A 19 -1.54 8.77 -27.68
N GLY A 20 -0.53 8.81 -28.55
CA GLY A 20 0.86 8.47 -28.23
C GLY A 20 1.46 9.36 -27.14
N TYR A 21 1.12 10.65 -27.10
CA TYR A 21 1.54 11.59 -26.06
C TYR A 21 0.84 11.33 -24.73
N LEU A 22 -0.47 11.08 -24.76
CA LEU A 22 -1.27 10.70 -23.59
C LEU A 22 -0.87 9.34 -23.02
N THR A 23 -0.43 8.41 -23.89
CA THR A 23 0.00 7.07 -23.49
C THR A 23 1.50 6.97 -23.25
N ARG A 24 2.29 8.04 -23.49
CA ARG A 24 3.69 8.06 -23.09
C ARG A 24 3.72 7.94 -21.58
N PRO A 25 4.16 6.80 -21.01
CA PRO A 25 4.45 6.77 -19.60
C PRO A 25 5.49 7.86 -19.38
N GLN A 26 5.28 8.68 -18.37
CA GLN A 26 6.27 9.64 -17.91
C GLN A 26 7.53 8.83 -17.61
N SER A 27 8.43 8.72 -18.59
CA SER A 27 9.71 8.05 -18.41
C SER A 27 10.42 8.96 -17.44
N VAL A 28 10.38 8.59 -16.17
CA VAL A 28 11.15 9.22 -15.11
C VAL A 28 12.55 9.32 -15.66
N SER A 29 12.94 10.55 -15.98
CA SER A 29 14.27 10.86 -16.46
C SER A 29 15.22 10.16 -15.51
N SER A 30 16.00 9.22 -16.03
CA SER A 30 17.17 8.66 -15.35
C SER A 30 18.19 9.78 -15.27
N ARG A 31 17.86 10.82 -14.50
CA ARG A 31 18.82 11.67 -13.86
C ARG A 31 19.58 10.72 -12.96
N HIS A 32 20.89 10.86 -12.90
CA HIS A 32 21.76 10.16 -11.98
C HIS A 32 21.24 10.39 -10.54
N ILE A 33 20.31 9.55 -10.07
CA ILE A 33 19.72 9.61 -8.73
C ILE A 33 20.65 8.76 -7.87
N GLN A 34 21.17 9.37 -6.82
CA GLN A 34 21.78 8.67 -5.68
C GLN A 34 20.90 7.46 -5.31
N PRO A 35 21.45 6.33 -4.82
CA PRO A 35 20.64 5.15 -4.49
C PRO A 35 19.42 5.61 -3.69
N PRO A 36 18.19 5.31 -4.17
CA PRO A 36 16.99 5.90 -3.62
C PRO A 36 16.97 5.61 -2.12
N GLN A 37 17.00 6.66 -1.32
CA GLN A 37 16.83 6.52 0.12
C GLN A 37 15.51 5.81 0.34
N ALA A 38 15.54 4.68 1.05
CA ALA A 38 14.36 3.90 1.38
C ALA A 38 13.28 4.82 1.99
N ILE A 39 12.17 4.98 1.28
CA ILE A 39 11.05 5.81 1.74
C ILE A 39 10.15 4.95 2.64
N HIS A 40 9.77 5.48 3.79
CA HIS A 40 8.85 4.83 4.71
C HIS A 40 7.40 5.18 4.35
N LEU A 41 6.57 4.18 4.14
CA LEU A 41 5.15 4.31 3.83
C LEU A 41 4.31 3.88 5.03
N LEU A 42 3.56 4.83 5.60
CA LEU A 42 2.59 4.56 6.66
C LEU A 42 1.17 4.43 6.07
N ILE A 43 0.49 3.35 6.40
CA ILE A 43 -0.82 2.99 5.87
C ILE A 43 -1.78 2.85 7.04
N VAL A 44 -2.79 3.71 7.12
CA VAL A 44 -3.77 3.70 8.22
C VAL A 44 -5.01 2.93 7.80
N LEU A 45 -5.19 1.74 8.35
CA LEU A 45 -6.30 0.87 8.01
C LEU A 45 -7.52 1.13 8.90
N GLY A 46 -8.66 1.36 8.24
CA GLY A 46 -9.97 1.43 8.89
C GLY A 46 -10.69 0.07 8.88
N SER A 47 -11.40 -0.27 9.94
CA SER A 47 -12.11 -1.56 10.05
C SER A 47 -13.22 -1.73 9.01
N GLY A 48 -13.33 -2.93 8.42
CA GLY A 48 -14.37 -3.29 7.45
C GLY A 48 -13.99 -2.95 6.01
N GLY A 49 -14.95 -2.47 5.21
CA GLY A 49 -14.76 -2.19 3.77
C GLY A 49 -13.67 -1.16 3.46
N HIS A 50 -13.41 -0.23 4.39
CA HIS A 50 -12.37 0.80 4.20
C HIS A 50 -10.96 0.24 4.09
N THR A 51 -10.66 -0.90 4.72
CA THR A 51 -9.36 -1.55 4.53
C THR A 51 -9.21 -2.08 3.11
N GLU A 52 -10.26 -2.69 2.55
CA GLU A 52 -10.20 -3.20 1.18
C GLU A 52 -10.09 -2.05 0.17
N GLU A 53 -10.82 -0.96 0.39
CA GLU A 53 -10.69 0.27 -0.41
C GLU A 53 -9.25 0.81 -0.37
N MET A 54 -8.66 0.94 0.83
CA MET A 54 -7.31 1.48 0.96
C MET A 54 -6.24 0.56 0.37
N LEU A 55 -6.32 -0.75 0.61
CA LEU A 55 -5.38 -1.72 0.02
C LEU A 55 -5.54 -1.78 -1.51
N SER A 56 -6.76 -1.64 -2.03
CA SER A 56 -7.01 -1.56 -3.46
C SER A 56 -6.38 -0.30 -4.05
N MET A 57 -6.52 0.86 -3.42
CA MET A 57 -5.86 2.09 -3.87
C MET A 57 -4.34 1.91 -3.96
N ILE A 58 -3.73 1.36 -2.92
CA ILE A 58 -2.28 1.12 -2.89
C ILE A 58 -1.86 0.15 -4.00
N LYS A 59 -2.63 -0.93 -4.22
CA LYS A 59 -2.41 -1.89 -5.31
C LYS A 59 -2.36 -1.21 -6.68
N HIS A 60 -3.30 -0.28 -6.94
CA HIS A 60 -3.43 0.36 -8.25
C HIS A 60 -2.55 1.60 -8.41
N ALA A 61 -2.07 2.20 -7.32
CA ALA A 61 -1.18 3.35 -7.34
C ALA A 61 0.21 3.08 -7.97
N ARG A 62 0.54 1.81 -8.28
CA ARG A 62 1.83 1.39 -8.86
C ARG A 62 3.04 1.90 -8.06
N LEU A 63 2.93 1.85 -6.73
CA LEU A 63 4.02 2.20 -5.83
C LEU A 63 5.15 1.16 -6.01
N ASP A 64 6.35 1.62 -6.38
CA ASP A 64 7.52 0.74 -6.52
C ASP A 64 7.93 0.21 -5.13
N PRO A 65 7.85 -1.11 -4.88
CA PRO A 65 8.20 -1.70 -3.59
C PRO A 65 9.67 -1.50 -3.21
N ARG A 66 10.54 -1.19 -4.17
CA ARG A 66 11.97 -0.89 -3.95
C ARG A 66 12.18 0.53 -3.41
N ILE A 67 11.35 1.47 -3.84
CA ILE A 67 11.39 2.87 -3.36
C ILE A 67 10.72 2.96 -1.99
N TYR A 68 9.58 2.31 -1.82
CA TYR A 68 8.82 2.25 -0.56
C TYR A 68 9.10 0.94 0.19
N SER A 69 10.38 0.68 0.48
CA SER A 69 10.84 -0.60 1.03
C SER A 69 10.45 -0.82 2.50
N LYS A 70 10.17 0.25 3.24
CA LYS A 70 9.68 0.20 4.63
C LYS A 70 8.21 0.54 4.69
N ARG A 71 7.37 -0.39 5.16
CA ARG A 71 5.91 -0.22 5.19
C ARG A 71 5.33 -0.49 6.56
N THR A 72 4.59 0.47 7.10
CA THR A 72 3.94 0.33 8.41
C THR A 72 2.43 0.38 8.26
N TYR A 73 1.74 -0.67 8.69
CA TYR A 73 0.28 -0.77 8.70
C TYR A 73 -0.25 -0.45 10.09
N LEU A 74 -0.99 0.64 10.23
CA LEU A 74 -1.64 1.03 11.46
C LEU A 74 -3.05 0.43 11.49
N VAL A 75 -3.34 -0.39 12.50
CA VAL A 75 -4.64 -1.07 12.65
C VAL A 75 -5.24 -0.75 14.01
N SER A 76 -6.57 -0.63 14.09
CA SER A 76 -7.25 -0.47 15.39
C SER A 76 -7.18 -1.73 16.24
N SER A 77 -7.15 -1.59 17.56
CA SER A 77 -7.20 -2.70 18.51
C SER A 77 -8.53 -3.45 18.35
N GLY A 78 -8.44 -4.76 18.16
CA GLY A 78 -9.60 -5.62 17.89
C GLY A 78 -9.97 -5.73 16.41
N ASP A 79 -9.18 -5.14 15.50
CA ASP A 79 -9.38 -5.25 14.06
C ASP A 79 -8.46 -6.31 13.43
N SER A 80 -8.79 -7.57 13.70
CA SER A 80 -8.06 -8.72 13.14
C SER A 80 -8.28 -8.88 11.64
N PHE A 81 -9.42 -8.41 11.12
CA PHE A 81 -9.73 -8.42 9.69
C PHE A 81 -8.72 -7.60 8.91
N SER A 82 -8.52 -6.34 9.30
CA SER A 82 -7.60 -5.44 8.60
C SER A 82 -6.15 -5.90 8.72
N THR A 83 -5.78 -6.46 9.88
CA THR A 83 -4.47 -7.07 10.11
C THR A 83 -4.18 -8.20 9.12
N ARG A 84 -5.13 -9.13 8.92
CA ARG A 84 -4.97 -10.25 7.99
C ARG A 84 -4.86 -9.78 6.55
N LYS A 85 -5.74 -8.85 6.15
CA LYS A 85 -5.71 -8.28 4.79
C LYS A 85 -4.38 -7.59 4.49
N ALA A 86 -3.78 -6.89 5.46
CA ALA A 86 -2.45 -6.30 5.31
C ALA A 86 -1.36 -7.37 5.09
N VAL A 87 -1.37 -8.45 5.86
CA VAL A 87 -0.42 -9.57 5.70
C VAL A 87 -0.59 -10.23 4.34
N ASP A 88 -1.83 -10.51 3.93
CA ASP A 88 -2.11 -11.12 2.64
C ASP A 88 -1.71 -10.22 1.47
N PHE A 89 -1.88 -8.91 1.63
CA PHE A 89 -1.42 -7.92 0.67
C PHE A 89 0.11 -7.95 0.51
N GLU A 90 0.88 -7.92 1.61
CA GLU A 90 2.34 -8.02 1.56
C GLU A 90 2.81 -9.33 0.95
N ARG A 91 2.17 -10.47 1.29
CA ARG A 91 2.50 -11.76 0.68
C ARG A 91 2.34 -11.73 -0.84
N LYS A 92 1.24 -11.18 -1.33
CA LYS A 92 0.99 -11.02 -2.78
C LYS A 92 1.99 -10.06 -3.42
N LEU A 93 2.35 -8.98 -2.72
CA LEU A 93 3.34 -8.01 -3.19
C LEU A 93 4.72 -8.67 -3.34
N LEU A 94 5.15 -9.48 -2.37
CA LEU A 94 6.41 -10.23 -2.42
C LEU A 94 6.41 -11.26 -3.56
N GLN A 95 5.31 -11.99 -3.76
CA GLN A 95 5.17 -12.95 -4.86
C GLN A 95 5.26 -12.26 -6.22
N SER A 96 4.62 -11.09 -6.38
CA SER A 96 4.66 -10.33 -7.64
C SER A 96 6.05 -9.80 -8.01
N ASN A 97 6.93 -9.62 -7.02
CA ASN A 97 8.29 -9.14 -7.21
C ASN A 97 9.30 -10.27 -7.52
N ASN A 98 8.91 -11.54 -7.41
CA ASN A 98 9.77 -12.67 -7.76
C ASN A 98 9.50 -13.10 -9.22
N PRO A 99 10.38 -12.77 -10.19
CA PRO A 99 10.17 -13.07 -11.60
C PRO A 99 10.16 -14.57 -11.94
N ASN A 100 10.53 -15.44 -11.00
CA ASN A 100 10.67 -16.88 -11.23
C ASN A 100 9.45 -17.72 -10.88
N ASN A 101 8.34 -17.14 -10.39
CA ASN A 101 7.16 -17.91 -10.02
C ASN A 101 5.96 -17.59 -10.91
N GLY A 102 6.00 -18.14 -12.13
CA GLY A 102 4.84 -18.17 -13.00
C GLY A 102 3.76 -19.09 -12.42
N ILE A 103 2.59 -18.49 -12.16
CA ILE A 103 1.27 -19.11 -12.17
C ILE A 103 1.00 -20.18 -11.09
N HIS A 104 0.29 -19.76 -10.05
CA HIS A 104 -0.89 -20.49 -9.58
C HIS A 104 -1.93 -19.44 -9.11
N THR A 105 -2.79 -19.04 -10.03
CA THR A 105 -4.01 -18.29 -9.71
C THR A 105 -4.92 -19.24 -8.94
N LEU A 106 -4.96 -19.11 -7.62
CA LEU A 106 -6.08 -19.63 -6.83
C LEU A 106 -7.02 -18.46 -6.59
N ASP A 107 -7.95 -18.32 -7.52
CA ASP A 107 -9.20 -17.61 -7.30
C ASP A 107 -9.95 -18.35 -6.19
N GLY A 108 -9.87 -17.83 -4.98
CA GLY A 108 -10.58 -18.41 -3.84
C GLY A 108 -10.33 -17.63 -2.57
N GLU A 109 -11.28 -16.77 -2.21
CA GLU A 109 -11.97 -16.94 -0.92
C GLU A 109 -13.03 -15.86 -0.72
N ASN A 110 -14.29 -16.31 -0.73
CA ASN A 110 -15.19 -15.94 0.36
C ASN A 110 -15.06 -17.07 1.40
N PRO A 111 -14.88 -16.74 2.69
CA PRO A 111 -16.03 -16.94 3.57
C PRO A 111 -16.18 -15.83 4.62
N THR A 112 -17.41 -15.35 4.71
CA THR A 112 -18.24 -15.42 5.93
C THR A 112 -17.48 -15.52 7.27
N SER A 113 -17.59 -14.42 8.03
CA SER A 113 -17.92 -14.42 9.47
C SER A 113 -17.27 -15.50 10.34
N SER A 114 -16.20 -15.16 11.05
CA SER A 114 -15.91 -15.79 12.35
C SER A 114 -15.23 -14.84 13.32
N ARG A 115 -15.99 -14.62 14.40
CA ARG A 115 -15.75 -13.87 15.62
C ARG A 115 -14.63 -14.53 16.41
N ASN A 116 -13.69 -13.73 16.93
CA ASN A 116 -12.58 -14.13 17.81
C ASN A 116 -11.54 -15.08 17.19
N GLN A 117 -10.56 -14.52 16.51
CA GLN A 117 -9.24 -15.15 16.42
C GLN A 117 -8.18 -14.14 16.79
N GLU A 118 -7.43 -14.48 17.83
CA GLU A 118 -6.31 -13.74 18.38
C GLU A 118 -5.32 -13.34 17.29
N ILE A 119 -4.70 -12.17 17.48
CA ILE A 119 -3.65 -11.68 16.59
C ILE A 119 -2.51 -12.71 16.63
N PRO A 120 -2.23 -13.40 15.52
CA PRO A 120 -1.23 -14.44 15.54
C PRO A 120 0.15 -13.82 15.69
N ALA A 121 1.00 -14.45 16.51
CA ALA A 121 2.34 -13.99 16.87
C ALA A 121 3.27 -13.74 15.67
N TYR A 122 2.88 -14.15 14.46
CA TYR A 122 3.60 -13.88 13.22
C TYR A 122 3.48 -12.44 12.70
N ALA A 123 2.58 -11.61 13.25
CA ALA A 123 2.48 -10.18 12.87
C ALA A 123 3.72 -9.34 13.26
N ARG A 124 4.71 -9.97 13.92
CA ARG A 124 6.03 -9.43 14.27
C ARG A 124 7.19 -10.06 13.49
N LEU A 125 6.93 -10.93 12.51
CA LEU A 125 8.04 -11.60 11.82
C LEU A 125 8.87 -10.59 11.03
N PRO A 126 10.18 -10.46 11.32
CA PRO A 126 11.10 -9.84 10.39
C PRO A 126 11.13 -10.70 9.13
N ALA A 127 11.24 -10.05 7.97
CA ALA A 127 11.26 -10.68 6.65
C ALA A 127 12.54 -11.51 6.38
N GLU A 128 12.98 -12.37 7.30
CA GLU A 128 14.22 -13.13 7.17
C GLU A 128 14.07 -14.47 6.44
N ASP A 129 12.87 -15.04 6.33
CA ASP A 129 12.69 -16.39 5.76
C ASP A 129 12.41 -16.43 4.24
N LEU A 130 12.36 -15.28 3.56
CA LEU A 130 11.99 -15.19 2.13
C LEU A 130 12.97 -14.40 1.25
N GLY A 131 14.14 -14.01 1.77
CA GLY A 131 15.24 -13.45 0.96
C GLY A 131 14.91 -12.17 0.17
N LEU A 132 13.89 -11.41 0.56
CA LEU A 132 13.42 -10.22 -0.14
C LEU A 132 13.46 -9.01 0.81
N GLN A 133 14.16 -7.95 0.38
CA GLN A 133 14.50 -6.72 1.11
C GLN A 133 13.30 -5.77 1.43
N ALA A 134 12.14 -6.31 1.76
CA ALA A 134 10.96 -5.51 2.09
C ALA A 134 10.57 -5.76 3.55
N GLU A 135 10.89 -4.78 4.39
CA GLU A 135 10.56 -4.78 5.82
C GLU A 135 9.18 -4.16 6.00
N TYR A 136 8.24 -4.91 6.57
CA TYR A 136 6.92 -4.39 6.94
C TYR A 136 6.63 -4.59 8.43
N THR A 137 5.82 -3.71 9.00
CA THR A 137 5.43 -3.75 10.41
C THR A 137 3.96 -3.46 10.56
N ILE A 138 3.26 -4.20 11.42
CA ILE A 138 1.87 -3.92 11.78
C ILE A 138 1.84 -3.35 13.19
N VAL A 139 1.31 -2.13 13.33
CA VAL A 139 1.19 -1.43 14.61
C VAL A 139 -0.28 -1.36 14.99
N THR A 140 -0.62 -1.95 16.13
CA THR A 140 -1.97 -1.89 16.68
C THR A 140 -2.14 -0.67 17.58
N ILE A 141 -3.12 0.19 17.29
CA ILE A 141 -3.48 1.35 18.11
C ILE A 141 -4.77 1.10 18.90
N PRO A 142 -4.85 1.53 20.18
CA PRO A 142 -6.06 1.36 20.98
C PRO A 142 -7.25 2.11 20.35
N ARG A 143 -8.37 1.40 20.20
CA ARG A 143 -9.61 1.98 19.66
C ARG A 143 -10.09 3.10 20.57
N ALA A 144 -10.45 4.25 20.00
CA ALA A 144 -11.11 5.32 20.72
C ALA A 144 -12.45 4.81 21.26
N ARG A 145 -12.48 4.39 22.53
CA ARG A 145 -13.72 4.09 23.25
C ARG A 145 -14.29 5.39 23.80
N LYS A 146 -15.62 5.44 23.79
CA LYS A 146 -16.53 6.55 24.08
C LYS A 146 -16.02 7.53 25.16
N CYS A 147 -16.16 8.80 24.84
CA CYS A 147 -15.84 9.96 25.67
C CYS A 147 -16.53 9.87 27.04
N SER A 148 -15.73 9.84 28.11
CA SER A 148 -16.09 10.33 29.45
C SER A 148 -15.31 11.66 29.66
N PRO A 149 -15.84 12.66 30.39
CA PRO A 149 -15.64 14.07 30.05
C PRO A 149 -14.20 14.61 30.22
N ALA A 150 -13.76 15.29 29.17
CA ALA A 150 -12.87 16.45 29.06
C ALA A 150 -11.43 16.49 29.64
N SER A 151 -11.05 15.77 30.69
CA SER A 151 -9.73 16.03 31.35
C SER A 151 -8.58 15.08 30.98
N THR A 152 -8.88 13.89 30.43
CA THR A 152 -7.86 12.84 30.17
C THR A 152 -7.28 12.86 28.75
N GLN A 153 -7.97 13.51 27.80
CA GLN A 153 -7.60 13.54 26.37
C GLN A 153 -6.23 14.18 26.09
N ILE A 154 -5.84 15.21 26.84
CA ILE A 154 -4.62 15.99 26.54
C ILE A 154 -3.35 15.19 26.81
N LYS A 155 -3.33 14.35 27.85
CA LYS A 155 -2.16 13.53 28.20
C LYS A 155 -1.94 12.40 27.21
N HIS A 156 -3.01 11.78 26.73
CA HIS A 156 -2.93 10.63 25.83
C HIS A 156 -2.49 11.02 24.41
N VAL A 157 -2.95 12.18 23.92
CA VAL A 157 -2.50 12.73 22.62
C VAL A 157 -1.03 13.12 22.66
N GLN A 158 -0.55 13.71 23.77
CA GLN A 158 0.88 14.02 23.94
C GLN A 158 1.76 12.76 24.00
N ALA A 159 1.30 11.71 24.68
CA ALA A 159 2.01 10.43 24.72
C ALA A 159 2.08 9.77 23.34
N LEU A 160 0.98 9.80 22.57
CA LEU A 160 0.94 9.26 21.21
C LEU A 160 1.88 10.02 20.28
N LYS A 161 1.90 11.36 20.36
CA LYS A 161 2.81 12.20 19.56
C LYS A 161 4.28 11.89 19.88
N LYS A 162 4.61 11.60 21.14
CA LYS A 162 5.96 11.25 21.58
C LYS A 162 6.39 9.86 21.11
N SER A 163 5.51 8.85 21.17
CA SER A 163 5.80 7.52 20.62
C SER A 163 5.92 7.52 19.10
N ILE A 164 5.08 8.27 18.39
CA ILE A 164 5.17 8.39 16.93
C ILE A 164 6.46 9.11 16.53
N LEU A 165 6.85 10.18 17.23
CA LEU A 165 8.16 10.83 16.96
C LEU A 165 9.35 9.90 17.23
N GLN A 166 9.32 9.08 18.29
CA GLN A 166 10.38 8.11 18.56
C GLN A 166 10.46 7.01 17.51
N LEU A 167 9.34 6.59 16.92
CA LEU A 167 9.30 5.58 15.86
C LEU A 167 9.81 6.10 14.51
N ILE A 168 9.76 7.42 14.27
CA ILE A 168 10.23 8.04 13.02
C ILE A 168 11.73 8.39 13.08
N GLN A 169 12.35 8.43 14.27
CA GLN A 169 13.77 8.80 14.45
C GLN A 169 14.76 7.61 14.46
N ILE A 170 14.32 6.40 14.12
CA ILE A 170 15.18 5.18 13.99
C ILE A 170 15.26 4.79 12.51
#